data_AF-A0A2E7JLP6-F1
#
_entry.id   AF-A0A2E7JLP6-F1
#
_cell.length_a   1.000
_cell.length_b   1.000
_cell.length_c   1.000
_cell.angle_alpha   90.00
_cell.angle_beta   90.00
_cell.angle_gamma   90.00
#
_symmetry.space_group_name_H-M   'P 1'
#
loop_
_entity.id
_entity.type
_entity.pdbx_description
1 polymer ?
#
loop_
_entity_poly.entity_id
_entity_poly.type
_entity_poly.pdbx_seq_one_letter_code
_entity_poly.pdbx_strand_id
1 'polypeptide(L)'
;MPQEKPVTVEIFKQTYQLGTSEGRDAEYVRRAAAYLDEKMNEAAAAVGNRAPLDIAILAALNIAEEVLAARQQKERMLDQADAQIDSFTQLLTDPDDKDDAEEDPPAGTRRF
;
A
#
# COMPACT_ATOMS: atom_id res chain seq x y z
N MET A 1 -25.97 23.76 9.33
CA MET A 1 -25.63 22.49 8.67
C MET A 1 -25.07 22.83 7.30
N PRO A 2 -23.78 22.57 7.00
CA PRO A 2 -23.29 22.77 5.64
C PRO A 2 -24.09 21.83 4.72
N GLN A 3 -24.76 22.40 3.72
CA GLN A 3 -25.56 21.61 2.79
C GLN A 3 -24.62 20.96 1.79
N GLU A 4 -24.24 19.72 2.08
CA GLU A 4 -23.53 18.83 1.17
C GLU A 4 -24.35 18.69 -0.13
N LYS A 5 -23.78 19.12 -1.25
CA LYS A 5 -24.48 19.14 -2.54
C LYS A 5 -24.38 17.75 -3.17
N PRO A 6 -25.50 17.13 -3.58
CA PRO A 6 -25.46 15.89 -4.31
C PRO A 6 -24.73 16.07 -5.65
N VAL A 7 -24.01 15.03 -6.05
CA VAL A 7 -23.21 14.98 -7.26
C VAL A 7 -23.86 13.97 -8.20
N THR A 8 -24.20 14.43 -9.39
CA THR A 8 -24.72 13.56 -10.44
C THR A 8 -23.54 12.89 -11.16
N VAL A 9 -23.59 11.57 -11.29
CA VAL A 9 -22.61 10.75 -12.02
C VAL A 9 -23.32 9.77 -12.93
N GLU A 10 -22.64 9.31 -13.97
CA GLU A 10 -23.08 8.24 -14.85
C GLU A 10 -22.18 7.02 -14.64
N ILE A 11 -22.80 5.86 -14.41
CA ILE A 11 -22.12 4.57 -14.20
C ILE A 11 -22.90 3.53 -15.00
N PHE A 12 -22.24 2.89 -15.94
CA PHE A 12 -22.78 1.84 -16.80
C PHE A 12 -24.10 2.23 -17.48
N LYS A 13 -24.11 3.42 -18.11
CA LYS A 13 -25.28 4.04 -18.77
C LYS A 13 -26.46 4.36 -17.84
N GLN A 14 -26.23 4.35 -16.54
CA GLN A 14 -27.24 4.70 -15.52
C GLN A 14 -26.77 5.93 -14.75
N THR A 15 -27.67 6.91 -14.56
CA THR A 15 -27.37 8.14 -13.84
C THR A 15 -27.74 8.01 -12.36
N TYR A 16 -26.82 8.40 -11.48
CA TYR A 16 -26.99 8.36 -10.03
C TYR A 16 -26.74 9.74 -9.41
N GLN A 17 -27.47 10.05 -8.33
CA GLN A 17 -27.19 11.19 -7.47
C GLN A 17 -26.54 10.69 -6.17
N LEU A 18 -25.28 11.04 -5.97
CA LEU A 18 -24.48 10.62 -4.83
C LEU A 18 -24.28 11.80 -3.87
N GLY A 19 -24.47 11.57 -2.58
CA GLY A 19 -24.16 12.57 -1.55
C GLY A 19 -22.64 12.75 -1.42
N THR A 20 -22.18 13.99 -1.30
CA THR A 20 -20.85 14.26 -0.75
C THR A 20 -20.89 14.11 0.76
N SER A 21 -19.77 13.76 1.39
CA SER A 21 -19.64 13.77 2.85
C SER A 21 -18.34 14.47 3.25
N GLU A 22 -18.16 14.80 4.51
CA GLU A 22 -16.88 15.28 5.04
C GLU A 22 -15.73 14.33 4.63
N GLY A 23 -14.70 14.86 3.95
CA GLY A 23 -13.59 14.09 3.38
C GLY A 23 -13.85 13.41 2.01
N ARG A 24 -15.05 13.54 1.44
CA ARG A 24 -15.42 13.05 0.10
C ARG A 24 -16.09 14.16 -0.69
N ASP A 25 -15.25 15.01 -1.29
CA ASP A 25 -15.72 16.09 -2.14
C ASP A 25 -16.31 15.57 -3.48
N ALA A 26 -16.86 16.49 -4.26
CA ALA A 26 -17.49 16.15 -5.51
C ALA A 26 -16.52 15.58 -6.56
N GLU A 27 -15.24 15.93 -6.48
CA GLU A 27 -14.22 15.41 -7.39
C GLU A 27 -13.89 13.96 -7.07
N TYR A 28 -13.71 13.65 -5.79
CA TYR A 28 -13.49 12.29 -5.30
C TYR A 28 -14.63 11.36 -5.71
N VAL A 29 -15.88 11.79 -5.51
CA VAL A 29 -17.07 11.02 -5.90
C VAL A 29 -17.12 10.78 -7.42
N ARG A 30 -16.83 11.82 -8.22
CA ARG A 30 -16.75 11.67 -9.69
C ARG A 30 -15.66 10.70 -10.13
N ARG A 31 -14.49 10.77 -9.51
CA ARG A 31 -13.37 9.87 -9.82
C ARG A 31 -13.70 8.43 -9.47
N ALA A 32 -14.32 8.20 -8.31
CA ALA A 32 -14.78 6.86 -7.91
C ALA A 32 -15.83 6.30 -8.88
N ALA A 33 -16.79 7.12 -9.30
CA ALA A 33 -17.81 6.74 -10.27
C ALA A 33 -17.21 6.40 -11.64
N ALA A 34 -16.27 7.23 -12.13
CA ALA A 34 -15.58 6.99 -13.41
C ALA A 34 -14.77 5.68 -13.38
N TYR A 35 -14.07 5.41 -12.28
CA TYR A 35 -13.31 4.16 -12.13
C TYR A 35 -14.23 2.93 -12.05
N LEU A 36 -15.37 3.03 -11.35
CA LEU A 36 -16.36 1.94 -11.35
C LEU A 36 -16.96 1.71 -12.75
N ASP A 37 -17.24 2.78 -13.49
CA ASP A 37 -17.74 2.69 -14.87
C ASP A 37 -16.74 1.96 -15.78
N GLU A 38 -15.46 2.32 -15.72
CA GLU A 38 -14.38 1.64 -16.44
C GLU A 38 -14.35 0.14 -16.10
N LYS A 39 -14.38 -0.21 -14.80
CA LYS A 39 -14.36 -1.61 -14.34
C LYS A 39 -15.59 -2.40 -14.78
N MET A 40 -16.76 -1.76 -14.82
CA MET A 40 -17.97 -2.39 -15.35
C MET A 40 -17.90 -2.62 -16.86
N ASN A 41 -17.30 -1.70 -17.62
CA ASN A 41 -17.08 -1.89 -19.06
C ASN A 41 -16.07 -3.02 -19.34
N GLU A 42 -14.98 -3.11 -18.56
CA GLU A 42 -14.01 -4.22 -18.62
C GLU A 42 -14.69 -5.57 -18.32
N ALA A 43 -15.47 -5.63 -17.23
CA ALA A 43 -16.21 -6.83 -16.85
C ALA A 43 -17.22 -7.24 -17.94
N ALA A 44 -17.97 -6.28 -18.49
CA ALA A 44 -18.90 -6.53 -19.59
C ALA A 44 -18.21 -7.10 -20.84
N ALA A 45 -17.03 -6.61 -21.17
CA ALA A 45 -16.23 -7.12 -22.29
C ALA A 45 -15.77 -8.58 -22.08
N ALA A 46 -15.51 -8.98 -20.83
CA ALA A 46 -15.01 -10.32 -20.50
C ALA A 46 -16.10 -11.41 -20.49
N VAL A 47 -17.29 -11.11 -19.94
CA VAL A 47 -18.40 -12.11 -19.78
C VAL A 47 -19.54 -11.96 -20.78
N GLY A 48 -19.54 -10.91 -21.61
CA GLY A 48 -20.55 -10.69 -22.64
C GLY A 48 -21.91 -10.22 -22.07
N ASN A 49 -23.01 -10.65 -22.69
CA ASN A 49 -24.34 -10.14 -22.40
C ASN A 49 -24.96 -10.76 -21.13
N ARG A 50 -24.58 -10.25 -19.96
CA ARG A 50 -25.18 -10.57 -18.66
C ARG A 50 -26.00 -9.41 -18.09
N ALA A 51 -26.74 -9.68 -17.01
CA ALA A 51 -27.48 -8.63 -16.32
C ALA A 51 -26.51 -7.56 -15.77
N PRO A 52 -26.90 -6.27 -15.78
CA PRO A 52 -26.07 -5.19 -15.25
C PRO A 52 -25.61 -5.40 -13.80
N LEU A 53 -26.44 -6.05 -12.98
CA LEU A 53 -26.09 -6.39 -11.59
C LEU A 53 -24.94 -7.40 -11.52
N ASP A 54 -24.93 -8.42 -12.36
CA ASP A 54 -23.85 -9.41 -12.40
C ASP A 54 -22.54 -8.75 -12.83
N ILE A 55 -22.61 -7.84 -13.81
CA ILE A 55 -21.46 -7.04 -14.26
C ILE A 55 -20.95 -6.14 -13.13
N ALA A 56 -21.85 -5.51 -12.38
CA ALA A 56 -21.48 -4.67 -11.23
C ALA A 56 -20.79 -5.49 -10.12
N ILE A 57 -21.28 -6.70 -9.84
CA ILE A 57 -20.68 -7.60 -8.85
C ILE A 57 -19.28 -8.03 -9.31
N LEU A 58 -19.09 -8.36 -10.58
CA LEU A 58 -17.78 -8.73 -11.13
C LEU A 58 -16.79 -7.55 -11.10
N ALA A 59 -17.24 -6.36 -11.48
CA ALA A 59 -16.43 -5.14 -11.38
C ALA A 59 -16.02 -4.86 -9.93
N ALA A 60 -16.96 -4.98 -8.98
CA ALA A 60 -16.68 -4.80 -7.57
C ALA A 60 -15.69 -5.83 -7.03
N LEU A 61 -15.77 -7.09 -7.49
CA LEU A 61 -14.82 -8.14 -7.13
C LEU A 61 -13.42 -7.84 -7.64
N ASN A 62 -13.29 -7.42 -8.91
CA ASN A 62 -12.00 -7.02 -9.48
C ASN A 62 -11.37 -5.86 -8.69
N ILE A 63 -12.16 -4.85 -8.33
CA ILE A 63 -11.68 -3.74 -7.49
C ILE A 63 -11.23 -4.23 -6.11
N ALA A 64 -11.97 -5.16 -5.50
CA ALA A 64 -11.60 -5.75 -4.22
C ALA A 64 -10.27 -6.51 -4.31
N GLU A 65 -10.05 -7.27 -5.38
CA GLU A 65 -8.78 -7.96 -5.65
C GLU A 65 -7.61 -6.97 -5.80
N GLU A 66 -7.80 -5.87 -6.56
CA GLU A 66 -6.79 -4.80 -6.70
C GLU A 66 -6.41 -4.19 -5.33
N VAL A 67 -7.40 -3.92 -4.48
CA VAL A 67 -7.16 -3.39 -3.13
C VAL A 67 -6.41 -4.39 -2.25
N LEU A 68 -6.76 -5.68 -2.31
CA LEU A 68 -6.06 -6.73 -1.55
C LEU A 68 -4.62 -6.90 -2.03
N ALA A 69 -4.39 -6.90 -3.33
CA ALA A 69 -3.05 -6.97 -3.91
C ALA A 69 -2.18 -5.77 -3.51
N ALA A 70 -2.74 -4.55 -3.58
CA ALA A 70 -2.04 -3.33 -3.17
C ALA A 70 -1.66 -3.34 -1.67
N ARG A 71 -2.54 -3.88 -0.80
CA ARG A 71 -2.25 -4.03 0.63
C ARG A 71 -1.11 -5.01 0.87
N GLN A 72 -1.13 -6.18 0.22
CA GLN A 72 -0.05 -7.15 0.32
C GLN A 72 1.28 -6.60 -0.19
N GLN A 73 1.27 -5.84 -1.29
CA GLN A 73 2.47 -5.20 -1.80
C GLN A 73 3.03 -4.17 -0.81
N LYS A 74 2.15 -3.37 -0.18
CA LYS A 74 2.56 -2.42 0.85
C LYS A 74 3.21 -3.11 2.04
N GLU A 75 2.62 -4.21 2.52
CA GLU A 75 3.16 -5.00 3.63
C GLU A 75 4.55 -5.54 3.30
N ARG A 76 4.73 -6.14 2.12
CA ARG A 76 6.05 -6.60 1.65
C ARG A 76 7.09 -5.49 1.57
N MET A 77 6.70 -4.28 1.16
CA MET A 77 7.61 -3.14 1.11
C MET A 77 8.05 -2.68 2.51
N LEU A 78 7.16 -2.77 3.50
CA LEU A 78 7.51 -2.47 4.90
C LEU A 78 8.46 -3.53 5.45
N ASP A 79 8.17 -4.82 5.24
CA ASP A 79 9.05 -5.91 5.67
C ASP A 79 10.45 -5.80 5.06
N GLN A 80 10.54 -5.40 3.78
CA GLN A 80 11.80 -5.16 3.11
C GLN A 80 12.56 -3.96 3.69
N ALA A 81 11.86 -2.89 4.06
CA ALA A 81 12.47 -1.72 4.69
C ALA A 81 13.00 -2.08 6.08
N ASP A 82 12.25 -2.82 6.89
CA ASP A 82 12.65 -3.28 8.21
C ASP A 82 13.89 -4.18 8.12
N ALA A 83 13.90 -5.16 7.21
CA ALA A 83 15.06 -6.02 6.99
C ALA A 83 16.32 -5.26 6.56
N GLN A 84 16.18 -4.18 5.77
CA GLN A 84 17.30 -3.32 5.39
C GLN A 84 17.83 -2.51 6.58
N ILE A 85 16.94 -2.00 7.43
CA ILE A 85 17.30 -1.28 8.65
C ILE A 85 18.05 -2.19 9.63
N ASP A 86 17.58 -3.43 9.80
CA ASP A 86 18.25 -4.42 10.66
C ASP A 86 19.64 -4.77 10.13
N SER A 87 19.77 -5.04 8.82
CA SER A 87 21.07 -5.31 8.20
C SER A 87 22.04 -4.13 8.35
N PHE A 88 21.55 -2.89 8.23
CA PHE A 88 22.36 -1.70 8.38
C PHE A 88 22.81 -1.50 9.84
N THR A 89 21.89 -1.71 10.79
CA THR A 89 22.19 -1.65 12.24
C THR A 89 23.23 -2.70 12.62
N GLN A 90 23.13 -3.92 12.08
CA GLN A 90 24.09 -4.99 12.34
C GLN A 90 25.49 -4.64 11.83
N LEU A 91 25.60 -4.00 10.65
CA LEU A 91 26.87 -3.51 10.12
C LEU A 91 27.51 -2.42 11.01
N LEU A 92 26.70 -1.56 11.62
CA LEU A 92 27.18 -0.51 12.53
C LEU A 92 27.51 -1.02 13.94
N THR A 93 26.94 -2.17 14.34
CA THR A 93 27.10 -2.75 15.68
C THR A 93 28.20 -3.81 15.70
N ASP A 94 28.83 -4.15 14.58
CA ASP A 94 30.00 -5.02 14.54
C ASP A 94 31.14 -4.28 15.25
N PRO A 95 31.48 -4.64 16.50
CA PRO A 95 32.65 -4.07 17.13
C PRO A 95 33.84 -4.77 16.47
N ASP A 96 34.65 -4.03 15.74
CA ASP A 96 36.07 -4.36 15.60
C ASP A 96 36.67 -4.38 17.02
N ASP A 97 36.38 -5.45 17.77
CA ASP A 97 37.03 -5.84 19.01
C ASP A 97 37.71 -7.18 18.73
N LYS A 98 38.91 -7.04 18.18
CA LYS A 98 40.01 -7.83 18.72
C LYS A 98 40.97 -6.87 19.40
N ASP A 99 40.65 -6.57 20.65
CA ASP A 99 41.66 -6.53 21.70
C ASP A 99 42.43 -7.87 21.65
N ASP A 100 43.52 -7.91 20.88
CA ASP A 100 44.63 -8.82 21.15
C ASP A 100 45.50 -8.15 22.24
N ALA A 101 44.96 -8.12 23.45
CA ALA A 101 45.78 -8.00 24.66
C ALA A 101 46.27 -9.41 25.02
N GLU A 102 47.46 -9.78 24.53
CA GLU A 102 48.21 -10.90 25.08
C GLU A 102 49.49 -10.35 25.74
N GLU A 103 49.54 -10.53 27.06
CA GLU A 103 50.60 -10.17 27.98
C GLU A 103 51.94 -10.82 27.59
N ASP A 104 53.04 -10.05 27.65
CA ASP A 104 54.37 -10.63 27.81
C ASP A 104 54.92 -10.24 29.20
N PRO A 105 55.33 -11.20 30.07
CA PRO A 105 55.73 -10.97 31.46
C PRO A 105 57.13 -10.31 31.59
N PRO A 106 57.52 -9.82 32.79
CA PRO A 106 58.53 -8.77 32.91
C PRO A 106 59.98 -9.29 32.78
N ALA A 107 60.76 -8.69 31.87
CA ALA A 107 62.20 -8.88 31.83
C ALA A 107 62.87 -8.07 32.95
N GLY A 108 63.39 -8.80 33.94
CA GLY A 108 64.05 -8.24 35.11
C GLY A 108 65.43 -7.61 34.86
N THR A 109 65.79 -6.76 35.83
CA THR A 109 67.14 -6.57 36.39
C THR A 109 68.23 -5.96 35.49
N ARG A 110 68.59 -4.70 35.77
CA ARG A 110 69.91 -4.41 36.38
C ARG A 110 69.94 -3.03 37.05
N ARG A 111 70.39 -3.08 38.31
CA ARG A 111 70.93 -2.00 39.15
C ARG A 111 71.66 -0.92 38.34
N PHE A 112 71.54 0.34 38.74
CA PHE A 112 72.58 1.13 39.42
C PHE A 112 71.93 2.30 40.16
#